data_AF-A0A1H0ZI80-F1
#
_entry.id   AF-A0A1H0ZI80-F1
#
_cell.length_a   1.000
_cell.length_b   1.000
_cell.length_c   1.000
_cell.angle_alpha   90.00
_cell.angle_beta   90.00
_cell.angle_gamma   90.00
#
_symmetry.space_group_name_H-M   'P 1'
#
loop_
_entity.id
_entity.type
_entity.pdbx_description
1 polymer ?
#
loop_
_entity_poly.entity_id
_entity_poly.type
_entity_poly.pdbx_seq_one_letter_code
_entity_poly.pdbx_strand_id
1 'polypeptide(L)'
;MPTLSVIPLLLSVVGALSLGDSGSLAAAATAVALVTLAIAVVSVARDGGATASAGSRRPHPQRSISPSTLLAQSDPDAPGRRRPRAPGLAASAA
;
A
#
# COMPACT_ATOMS: atom_id res chain seq x y z
N MET A 1 6.67 -22.03 -15.23
CA MET A 1 6.74 -21.31 -16.53
C MET A 1 5.32 -21.22 -17.13
N PRO A 2 4.47 -20.30 -16.66
CA PRO A 2 3.08 -20.17 -17.14
C PRO A 2 2.92 -19.29 -18.39
N THR A 3 3.99 -18.63 -18.83
CA THR A 3 3.97 -17.63 -19.92
C THR A 3 3.65 -18.21 -21.29
N LEU A 4 3.92 -19.49 -21.52
CA LEU A 4 3.62 -20.17 -22.78
C LEU A 4 2.12 -20.37 -23.03
N SER A 5 1.29 -20.33 -21.98
CA SER A 5 -0.17 -20.52 -22.09
C SER A 5 -0.94 -19.24 -22.45
N VAL A 6 -0.28 -18.07 -22.44
CA VAL A 6 -0.95 -16.77 -22.64
C VAL A 6 -1.21 -16.50 -24.12
N ILE A 7 -0.30 -16.92 -24.99
CA ILE A 7 -0.42 -16.74 -26.45
C ILE A 7 -1.63 -17.48 -27.04
N PRO A 8 -1.84 -18.79 -26.79
CA PRO A 8 -3.01 -19.48 -27.32
C PRO A 8 -4.33 -18.97 -26.73
N LEU A 9 -4.32 -18.52 -25.47
CA LEU A 9 -5.48 -17.90 -24.81
C LEU A 9 -5.89 -16.61 -25.52
N LEU A 10 -4.93 -15.72 -25.78
CA LEU A 10 -5.19 -14.45 -26.49
C LEU A 10 -5.69 -14.71 -27.92
N LEU A 11 -5.11 -15.68 -28.61
CA LEU A 11 -5.50 -16.01 -29.98
C LEU A 11 -6.93 -16.60 -30.05
N SER A 12 -7.32 -17.40 -29.06
CA SER A 12 -8.69 -17.93 -28.94
C SER A 12 -9.71 -16.82 -28.71
N VAL A 13 -9.39 -15.83 -27.88
CA VAL A 13 -10.27 -14.67 -27.63
C VAL A 13 -10.42 -13.86 -28.91
N VAL A 14 -9.32 -13.53 -29.61
CA VAL A 14 -9.35 -12.78 -30.87
C VAL A 14 -10.14 -13.53 -31.97
N GLY A 15 -10.00 -14.86 -32.04
CA GLY A 15 -10.78 -15.70 -32.95
C GLY A 15 -12.29 -15.65 -32.67
N ALA A 16 -12.69 -15.78 -31.39
CA ALA A 16 -14.09 -15.70 -30.99
C ALA A 16 -14.73 -14.32 -31.27
N LEU A 17 -13.94 -13.26 -31.21
CA LEU A 17 -14.35 -11.90 -31.54
C LEU A 17 -14.49 -11.70 -33.07
N SER A 18 -13.61 -12.32 -33.85
CA SER A 18 -13.62 -12.20 -35.33
C SER A 18 -14.75 -12.99 -36.00
N LEU A 19 -15.27 -14.05 -35.36
CA LEU A 19 -16.37 -14.85 -35.90
C LEU A 19 -17.76 -14.22 -35.75
N GLY A 20 -17.85 -13.04 -35.11
CA GLY A 20 -18.93 -12.06 -35.25
C GLY A 20 -20.35 -12.58 -35.50
N ASP A 21 -20.98 -13.15 -34.48
CA ASP A 21 -22.42 -12.97 -34.28
C ASP A 21 -22.62 -11.86 -33.24
N SER A 22 -23.73 -11.12 -33.28
CA SER A 22 -23.98 -9.99 -32.38
C SER A 22 -23.82 -10.36 -30.88
N GLY A 23 -24.05 -11.65 -30.55
CA GLY A 23 -23.80 -12.20 -29.22
C GLY A 23 -22.34 -12.27 -28.79
N SER A 24 -21.37 -12.45 -29.71
CA SER A 24 -19.95 -12.57 -29.37
C SER A 24 -19.31 -11.24 -29.00
N LEU A 25 -19.73 -10.14 -29.64
CA LEU A 25 -19.34 -8.77 -29.27
C LEU A 25 -19.90 -8.36 -27.91
N ALA A 26 -21.15 -8.74 -27.59
CA ALA A 26 -21.74 -8.49 -26.29
C ALA A 26 -21.03 -9.30 -25.18
N ALA A 27 -20.69 -10.56 -25.45
CA ALA A 27 -19.89 -11.40 -24.55
C ALA A 27 -18.47 -10.83 -24.33
N ALA A 28 -17.87 -10.27 -25.36
CA ALA A 28 -16.58 -9.58 -25.28
C ALA A 28 -16.63 -8.35 -24.38
N ALA A 29 -17.62 -7.50 -24.63
CA ALA A 29 -17.80 -6.26 -23.89
C ALA A 29 -18.05 -6.54 -22.41
N THR A 30 -18.86 -7.56 -22.10
CA THR A 30 -19.10 -8.01 -20.72
C THR A 30 -17.85 -8.60 -20.08
N ALA A 31 -17.06 -9.41 -20.80
CA ALA A 31 -15.80 -9.92 -20.28
C ALA A 31 -14.80 -8.80 -19.97
N VAL A 32 -14.66 -7.81 -20.87
CA VAL A 32 -13.80 -6.64 -20.64
C VAL A 32 -14.30 -5.83 -19.45
N ALA A 33 -15.61 -5.59 -19.34
CA ALA A 33 -16.19 -4.85 -18.21
C ALA A 33 -15.96 -5.56 -16.86
N LEU A 34 -16.04 -6.89 -16.83
CA LEU A 34 -15.77 -7.66 -15.61
C LEU A 34 -14.29 -7.60 -15.22
N VAL A 35 -13.38 -7.67 -16.19
CA VAL A 35 -11.93 -7.55 -15.94
C VAL A 35 -11.58 -6.15 -15.42
N THR A 36 -12.12 -5.09 -16.02
CA THR A 36 -11.87 -3.71 -15.55
C THR A 36 -12.44 -3.49 -14.16
N LEU A 37 -13.64 -4.01 -13.86
CA LEU A 37 -14.22 -3.96 -12.52
C LEU A 37 -13.37 -4.71 -11.49
N ALA A 38 -12.88 -5.91 -11.82
CA ALA A 38 -12.02 -6.69 -10.94
C ALA A 38 -10.71 -5.95 -10.64
N ILE A 39 -10.08 -5.33 -11.65
CA ILE A 39 -8.88 -4.51 -11.48
C ILE A 39 -9.18 -3.32 -10.56
N ALA A 40 -10.30 -2.62 -10.78
CA ALA A 40 -10.70 -1.48 -9.97
C ALA A 40 -10.96 -1.85 -8.50
N VAL A 41 -11.62 -2.99 -8.25
CA VAL A 41 -11.84 -3.49 -6.88
C VAL A 41 -10.52 -3.84 -6.20
N VAL A 42 -9.61 -4.51 -6.90
CA VAL A 42 -8.29 -4.86 -6.35
C VAL A 42 -7.45 -3.62 -6.09
N SER A 43 -7.47 -2.61 -6.97
CA SER A 43 -6.75 -1.35 -6.74
C SER A 43 -7.31 -0.61 -5.53
N VAL A 44 -8.62 -0.47 -5.41
CA VAL A 44 -9.26 0.16 -4.24
C VAL A 44 -8.98 -0.62 -2.95
N ALA A 45 -8.99 -1.94 -2.99
CA ALA A 45 -8.66 -2.77 -1.83
C ALA A 45 -7.18 -2.66 -1.42
N ARG A 46 -6.25 -2.50 -2.39
CA ARG A 46 -4.83 -2.26 -2.10
C ARG A 46 -4.60 -0.87 -1.52
N ASP A 47 -5.24 0.16 -2.05
CA ASP A 47 -5.10 1.53 -1.57
C ASP A 47 -5.79 1.73 -0.21
N GLY A 48 -6.91 1.03 0.03
CA GLY A 48 -7.58 0.96 1.33
C GLY A 48 -6.74 0.30 2.43
N GLY A 49 -5.75 -0.52 2.07
CA GLY A 49 -4.77 -1.08 3.00
C GLY A 49 -3.53 -0.19 3.22
N ALA A 50 -3.20 0.68 2.27
CA ALA A 50 -2.04 1.57 2.34
C ALA A 50 -2.24 2.74 3.33
N THR A 51 -3.48 3.16 3.57
CA THR A 51 -3.81 4.22 4.54
C THR A 51 -3.64 3.76 6.00
N ALA A 52 -3.52 2.45 6.27
CA ALA A 52 -3.28 1.91 7.61
C ALA A 52 -1.79 1.97 8.03
N SER A 53 -0.86 2.26 7.11
CA SER A 53 0.58 2.28 7.41
C SER A 53 1.14 3.67 7.74
N ALA A 54 0.30 4.72 7.74
CA ALA A 54 0.67 6.02 8.29
C ALA A 54 0.45 6.03 9.81
N GLY A 55 1.26 5.25 10.53
CA GLY A 55 1.35 5.31 11.98
C GLY A 55 0.11 4.81 12.71
N SER A 56 0.06 3.50 12.98
CA SER A 56 -0.64 3.00 14.15
C SER A 56 0.06 3.55 15.41
N ARG A 57 -0.16 4.83 15.70
CA ARG A 57 0.06 5.40 17.01
C ARG A 57 -1.05 4.78 17.86
N ARG A 58 -0.81 3.56 18.33
CA ARG A 58 -1.64 2.98 19.40
C ARG A 58 -1.85 4.10 20.42
N PRO A 59 -3.09 4.38 20.86
CA PRO A 59 -3.33 5.36 21.90
C PRO A 59 -2.37 5.05 23.05
N HIS A 60 -1.46 5.98 23.34
CA HIS A 60 -0.54 5.79 24.46
C HIS A 60 -1.42 5.63 25.70
N PRO A 61 -1.20 4.60 26.54
CA PRO A 61 -2.02 4.38 27.71
C PRO A 61 -2.06 5.67 28.53
N GLN A 62 -3.23 6.31 28.56
CA GLN A 62 -3.42 7.54 29.31
C GLN A 62 -3.53 7.17 30.77
N ARG A 63 -2.44 7.34 31.51
CA ARG A 63 -2.51 7.34 32.97
C ARG A 63 -3.09 8.69 33.38
N SER A 64 -4.13 8.71 34.23
CA SER A 64 -4.57 9.94 34.86
C SER A 64 -3.45 10.47 35.75
N ILE A 65 -2.98 11.69 35.47
CA ILE A 65 -1.92 12.36 36.22
C ILE A 65 -2.54 13.66 36.74
N SER A 66 -2.56 13.84 38.07
CA SER A 66 -3.00 15.10 38.69
C SER A 66 -2.05 16.23 38.27
N PRO A 67 -2.51 17.48 38.06
CA PRO A 67 -1.62 18.61 37.74
C PRO A 67 -0.55 18.87 38.80
N SER A 68 -0.76 18.43 40.04
CA SER A 68 0.23 18.49 41.13
C SER A 68 1.27 17.37 41.13
N THR A 69 1.18 16.43 40.18
CA THR A 69 2.10 15.29 40.11
C THR A 69 3.44 15.75 39.54
N LEU A 70 4.48 15.71 40.35
CA LEU A 70 5.85 15.90 39.87
C LEU A 70 6.25 14.69 39.03
N LEU A 71 6.47 14.92 37.73
CA LEU A 71 7.03 13.91 36.84
C LEU A 71 8.55 13.92 37.02
N ALA A 72 9.13 12.76 37.27
CA ALA A 72 10.58 12.56 37.17
C ALA A 72 10.97 12.64 35.69
N GLN A 73 11.13 13.86 35.18
CA GLN A 73 11.66 14.10 33.85
C GLN A 73 13.15 13.81 33.87
N SER A 74 13.59 12.99 32.92
CA SER A 74 15.00 12.75 32.72
C SER A 74 15.65 14.01 32.18
N ASP A 75 16.72 14.50 32.82
CA ASP A 75 17.54 15.57 32.26
C ASP A 75 18.15 15.08 30.92
N PRO A 76 17.84 15.73 29.79
CA PRO A 76 18.36 15.33 28.48
C PRO A 76 19.90 15.38 28.41
N ASP A 77 20.53 16.21 29.23
CA ASP A 77 21.99 16.40 29.27
C ASP A 77 22.67 15.62 30.41
N ALA A 78 21.93 14.75 31.13
CA ALA A 78 22.48 13.97 32.23
C ALA A 78 23.70 13.11 31.78
N PRO A 79 24.78 13.06 32.58
CA PRO A 79 25.97 12.26 32.27
C PRO A 79 25.61 10.79 32.07
N GLY A 80 26.15 10.17 31.02
CA GLY A 80 25.85 8.78 30.64
C GLY A 80 24.70 8.62 29.63
N ARG A 81 23.97 9.68 29.29
CA ARG A 81 23.01 9.63 28.18
C ARG A 81 23.71 9.81 26.83
N ARG A 82 23.55 8.85 25.93
CA ARG A 82 23.96 9.04 24.53
C ARG A 82 23.11 10.16 23.94
N ARG A 83 23.74 11.28 23.58
CA ARG A 83 23.11 12.27 22.70
C ARG A 83 22.74 11.54 21.40
N PRO A 84 21.45 11.50 21.01
CA PRO A 84 21.11 11.11 19.65
C PRO A 84 21.94 12.00 18.73
N ARG A 85 22.88 11.42 17.97
CA ARG A 85 23.63 12.20 16.98
C ARG A 85 22.58 12.80 16.06
N ALA A 86 22.59 14.12 15.88
CA ALA A 86 21.77 14.76 14.87
C ALA A 86 21.90 13.95 13.56
N PRO A 87 20.81 13.74 12.79
CA PRO A 87 20.87 13.07 11.51
C PRO A 87 22.07 13.61 10.73
N GLY A 88 23.00 12.72 10.41
CA GLY A 88 24.39 13.07 10.13
C GLY A 88 24.50 14.22 9.13
N LEU A 89 25.01 15.36 9.59
CA LEU A 89 25.71 16.28 8.70
C LEU A 89 26.90 15.50 8.15
N ALA A 90 26.74 14.94 6.96
CA ALA A 90 27.84 14.39 6.21
C ALA A 90 28.88 15.51 6.07
N ALA A 91 30.09 15.28 6.58
CA ALA A 91 31.20 16.17 6.33
C ALA A 91 31.38 16.25 4.81
N SER A 92 31.25 17.45 4.24
CA SER A 92 31.58 17.70 2.84
C SER A 92 33.04 17.34 2.65
N ALA A 93 33.33 16.38 1.77
CA ALA A 93 34.69 16.17 1.28
C ALA A 93 35.07 17.39 0.43
N ALA A 94 36.25 17.96 0.71
CA ALA A 94 36.86 19.06 -0.03
C ALA A 94 37.62 18.54 -1.26
#